data_AF-A0A7J4EIU9-F1
#
_entry.id   AF-A0A7J4EIU9-F1
#
_cell.length_a   1.000
_cell.length_b   1.000
_cell.length_c   1.000
_cell.angle_alpha   90.00
_cell.angle_beta   90.00
_cell.angle_gamma   90.00
#
_symmetry.space_group_name_H-M   'P 1'
#
loop_
_entity.id
_entity.type
_entity.pdbx_description
1 polymer ?
#
loop_
_entity_poly.entity_id
_entity_poly.type
_entity_poly.pdbx_seq_one_letter_code
_entity_poly.pdbx_strand_id
1 'polypeptide(L)'
;ETKWTMPDQGVGGKPEKMYKAYYSTFNINISCPITEMSEVFTIASLSEEEFARLEKQIAEFIGDEGKFSSIVAEHFNLSNLSLKSIVKRSNNFVYKGMKIERRR
;
A
#
# COMPACT_ATOMS: atom_id res chain seq x y z
N GLU A 1 -19.50 -9.66 -18.24
CA GLU A 1 -20.70 -9.59 -19.10
C GLU A 1 -20.51 -8.46 -20.11
N THR A 2 -20.80 -8.69 -21.38
CA THR A 2 -20.66 -7.67 -22.44
C THR A 2 -21.97 -6.92 -22.56
N LYS A 3 -22.00 -5.61 -22.25
CA LYS A 3 -23.16 -4.75 -22.48
C LYS A 3 -22.83 -3.70 -23.53
N TRP A 4 -23.72 -3.54 -24.49
CA TRP A 4 -23.69 -2.44 -25.44
C TRP A 4 -24.31 -1.22 -24.75
N THR A 5 -23.52 -0.18 -24.51
CA THR A 5 -24.01 1.09 -23.97
C THR A 5 -23.77 2.17 -25.00
N MET A 6 -24.78 3.00 -25.24
CA MET A 6 -24.64 4.23 -26.04
C MET A 6 -23.86 5.25 -25.19
N PRO A 7 -22.70 5.75 -25.63
CA PRO A 7 -22.07 6.86 -24.94
C PRO A 7 -22.85 8.13 -25.23
N ASP A 8 -23.31 8.83 -24.19
CA ASP A 8 -23.88 10.18 -24.27
C ASP A 8 -22.85 11.21 -24.79
N GLN A 9 -21.56 10.84 -24.89
CA GLN A 9 -20.47 11.74 -25.27
C GLN A 9 -19.39 11.08 -26.15
N GLY A 10 -19.78 10.42 -27.25
CA GLY A 10 -18.84 9.85 -28.24
C GLY A 10 -18.96 10.51 -29.63
N VAL A 11 -17.83 10.82 -30.26
CA VAL A 11 -17.72 11.44 -31.60
C VAL A 11 -18.43 10.56 -32.65
N GLY A 12 -19.56 11.04 -33.16
CA GLY A 12 -20.24 10.45 -34.32
C GLY A 12 -21.27 9.34 -34.06
N GLY A 13 -21.74 9.16 -32.82
CA GLY A 13 -22.94 8.36 -32.54
C GLY A 13 -22.83 6.86 -32.85
N LYS A 14 -21.62 6.32 -32.97
CA LYS A 14 -21.39 4.88 -33.20
C LYS A 14 -21.23 4.15 -31.86
N PRO A 15 -21.92 3.02 -31.64
CA PRO A 15 -21.76 2.24 -30.43
C PRO A 15 -20.37 1.59 -30.40
N GLU A 16 -19.57 1.94 -29.40
CA GLU A 16 -18.29 1.29 -29.13
C GLU A 16 -18.46 0.12 -28.16
N LYS A 17 -17.75 -0.98 -28.42
CA LYS A 17 -17.79 -2.18 -27.58
C LYS A 17 -16.95 -1.95 -26.33
N MET A 18 -17.61 -1.63 -25.22
CA MET A 18 -16.94 -1.44 -23.93
C MET A 18 -16.73 -2.80 -23.23
N TYR A 19 -15.47 -3.19 -23.05
CA TYR A 19 -15.11 -4.41 -22.33
C TYR A 19 -15.04 -4.11 -20.83
N LYS A 20 -16.11 -4.41 -20.09
CA LYS A 20 -16.11 -4.37 -18.62
C LYS A 20 -16.04 -5.80 -18.07
N ALA A 21 -14.83 -6.23 -17.75
CA ALA A 21 -14.61 -7.50 -17.06
C ALA A 21 -14.97 -7.31 -15.57
N TYR A 22 -16.18 -7.72 -15.19
CA TYR A 22 -16.58 -7.85 -13.80
C TYR A 22 -15.94 -9.13 -13.24
N TYR A 23 -14.72 -9.03 -12.72
CA TYR A 23 -14.16 -10.09 -11.88
C TYR A 23 -14.92 -10.08 -10.54
N SER A 24 -15.97 -10.90 -10.42
CA SER A 24 -16.76 -10.99 -9.18
C SER A 24 -16.02 -11.71 -8.07
N THR A 25 -15.06 -12.57 -8.42
CA THR A 25 -14.26 -13.36 -7.49
C THR A 25 -12.82 -13.46 -7.99
N PHE A 26 -11.87 -13.33 -7.06
CA PHE A 26 -10.45 -13.61 -7.29
C PHE A 26 -9.94 -14.43 -6.10
N ASN A 27 -9.12 -15.43 -6.36
CA ASN A 27 -8.54 -16.28 -5.33
C ASN A 27 -7.08 -15.89 -5.12
N ILE A 28 -6.70 -15.65 -3.87
CA ILE A 28 -5.32 -15.39 -3.47
C ILE A 28 -4.85 -16.57 -2.62
N ASN A 29 -3.84 -17.29 -3.12
CA ASN A 29 -3.18 -18.36 -2.38
C ASN A 29 -1.85 -17.82 -1.84
N ILE A 30 -1.74 -17.70 -0.51
CA ILE A 30 -0.50 -17.28 0.17
C ILE A 30 -0.18 -18.32 1.25
N SER A 31 1.11 -18.59 1.43
CA SER A 31 1.63 -19.41 2.52
C SER A 31 2.76 -18.65 3.19
N CYS A 32 2.63 -18.40 4.49
CA CYS A 32 3.65 -17.77 5.32
C CYS A 32 3.56 -18.28 6.77
N PRO A 33 4.62 -18.13 7.57
CA PRO A 33 4.57 -18.40 8.99
C PRO A 33 3.49 -17.58 9.69
N ILE A 34 2.84 -18.16 10.72
CA ILE A 34 1.77 -17.49 11.46
C ILE A 34 2.25 -16.20 12.14
N THR A 35 3.51 -16.15 12.57
CA THR A 35 4.13 -14.97 13.19
C THR A 35 4.19 -13.80 12.21
N GLU A 36 4.65 -14.04 10.99
CA GLU A 36 4.69 -13.04 9.92
C GLU A 36 3.30 -12.56 9.55
N MET A 37 2.34 -13.49 9.45
CA MET A 37 0.94 -13.17 9.15
C MET A 37 0.34 -12.26 10.23
N SER A 38 0.58 -12.57 11.51
CA SER A 38 0.09 -11.78 12.64
C SER A 38 0.65 -10.35 12.65
N GLU A 39 1.93 -10.17 12.32
CA GLU A 39 2.55 -8.85 12.24
C GLU A 39 1.91 -7.99 11.14
N VAL A 40 1.75 -8.55 9.94
CA VAL A 40 1.11 -7.85 8.82
C VAL A 40 -0.33 -7.49 9.17
N PHE A 41 -1.08 -8.40 9.79
CA PHE A 41 -2.45 -8.14 10.23
C PHE A 41 -2.53 -7.06 11.31
N THR A 42 -1.58 -7.02 12.24
CA THR A 42 -1.54 -5.99 13.29
C THR A 42 -1.42 -4.61 12.64
N ILE A 43 -0.49 -4.45 11.70
CA ILE A 43 -0.33 -3.19 10.96
C ILE A 43 -1.55 -2.89 10.10
N ALA A 44 -2.17 -3.89 9.46
CA ALA A 44 -3.37 -3.69 8.64
C ALA A 44 -4.60 -3.28 9.47
N SER A 45 -4.69 -3.76 10.71
CA SER A 45 -5.83 -3.53 11.61
C SER A 45 -5.78 -2.20 12.35
N LEU A 46 -4.66 -1.47 12.31
CA LEU A 46 -4.56 -0.14 12.92
C LEU A 46 -5.61 0.81 12.32
N SER A 47 -6.26 1.58 13.19
CA SER A 47 -7.17 2.65 12.76
C SER A 47 -6.43 3.71 11.93
N GLU A 48 -7.17 4.50 11.16
CA GLU A 48 -6.57 5.58 10.35
C GLU A 48 -5.82 6.60 11.22
N GLU A 49 -6.36 6.95 12.39
CA GLU A 49 -5.73 7.89 13.33
C GLU A 49 -4.42 7.35 13.91
N GLU A 50 -4.42 6.09 14.37
CA GLU A 50 -3.23 5.45 14.91
C GLU A 50 -2.14 5.30 13.85
N PHE A 51 -2.54 4.90 12.64
CA PHE A 51 -1.63 4.75 11.52
C PHE A 51 -1.06 6.12 11.09
N ALA A 52 -1.89 7.16 10.98
CA ALA A 52 -1.44 8.50 10.62
C ALA A 52 -0.47 9.08 11.66
N ARG A 53 -0.70 8.83 12.96
CA ARG A 53 0.22 9.24 14.02
C ARG A 53 1.58 8.53 13.89
N LEU A 54 1.57 7.21 13.67
CA LEU A 54 2.79 6.43 13.45
C LEU A 54 3.52 6.89 12.19
N GLU A 55 2.79 7.12 11.10
CA GLU A 55 3.33 7.61 9.83
C GLU A 55 4.01 8.98 10.03
N LYS A 56 3.37 9.90 10.74
CA LYS A 56 3.95 11.22 11.05
C LYS A 56 5.23 11.11 11.86
N GLN A 57 5.26 10.28 12.91
CA GLN A 57 6.46 10.06 13.72
C GLN A 57 7.61 9.47 12.89
N ILE A 58 7.32 8.49 12.02
CA ILE A 58 8.31 7.92 11.11
C ILE A 58 8.79 8.97 10.10
N ALA A 59 7.89 9.78 9.55
CA ALA A 59 8.24 10.84 8.62
C ALA A 59 9.16 11.87 9.27
N GLU A 60 8.88 12.30 10.50
CA GLU A 60 9.72 13.23 11.26
C GLU A 60 11.10 12.63 11.56
N PHE A 61 11.15 11.36 11.96
CA PHE A 61 12.41 10.68 12.26
C PHE A 61 13.31 10.50 11.03
N ILE A 62 12.72 10.17 9.88
CA ILE A 62 13.44 9.93 8.62
C ILE A 62 13.97 11.23 8.01
N GLY A 63 13.24 12.34 8.17
CA GLY A 63 13.60 13.64 7.57
C GLY A 63 13.58 13.63 6.04
N ASP A 64 14.19 14.65 5.42
CA ASP A 64 14.15 14.84 3.96
C ASP A 64 15.23 14.05 3.22
N GLU A 65 16.33 13.72 3.90
CA GLU A 65 17.39 12.91 3.32
C GLU A 65 17.07 11.43 3.33
N GLY A 66 16.21 10.94 4.23
CA GLY A 66 15.95 9.52 4.38
C GLY A 66 16.90 8.80 5.35
N LYS A 67 16.52 7.62 5.85
CA LYS A 67 17.32 6.83 6.79
C LYS A 67 17.33 5.34 6.45
N PHE A 68 18.38 4.63 6.88
CA PHE A 68 18.44 3.18 6.73
C PHE A 68 17.32 2.50 7.49
N SER A 69 16.71 1.49 6.86
CA SER A 69 15.58 0.77 7.43
C SER A 69 15.91 0.06 8.73
N SER A 70 17.15 -0.38 8.92
CA SER A 70 17.62 -0.98 10.18
C SER A 70 17.54 0.01 11.34
N ILE A 71 18.00 1.25 11.13
CA ILE A 71 17.98 2.30 12.15
C ILE A 71 16.54 2.69 12.49
N VAL A 72 15.67 2.79 11.47
CA VAL A 72 14.25 3.09 11.67
C VAL A 72 13.56 1.93 12.43
N ALA A 73 13.81 0.68 12.02
CA ALA A 73 13.26 -0.50 12.68
C ALA A 73 13.67 -0.57 14.16
N GLU A 74 14.94 -0.33 14.46
CA GLU A 74 15.48 -0.31 15.82
C GLU A 74 14.85 0.83 16.65
N HIS A 75 14.79 2.05 16.12
CA HIS A 75 14.24 3.21 16.83
C HIS A 75 12.77 3.02 17.23
N PHE A 76 11.96 2.40 16.36
CA PHE A 76 10.54 2.17 16.61
C PHE A 76 10.23 0.78 17.20
N ASN A 77 11.27 -0.01 17.52
CA ASN A 77 11.14 -1.40 17.97
C ASN A 77 10.22 -2.25 17.06
N LEU A 78 10.39 -2.07 15.75
CA LEU A 78 9.64 -2.77 14.71
C LEU A 78 10.51 -3.84 14.07
N SER A 79 9.90 -4.95 13.69
CA SER A 79 10.55 -5.89 12.78
C SER A 79 10.70 -5.24 11.39
N ASN A 80 11.62 -5.77 10.58
CA ASN A 80 11.74 -5.36 9.18
C ASN A 80 10.46 -5.64 8.37
N LEU A 81 9.72 -6.71 8.71
CA LEU A 81 8.46 -7.05 8.06
C LEU A 81 7.36 -6.05 8.41
N SER A 82 7.23 -5.68 9.69
CA SER A 82 6.30 -4.68 10.16
C SER A 82 6.60 -3.31 9.53
N LEU A 83 7.86 -2.89 9.49
CA LEU A 83 8.26 -1.64 8.83
C LEU A 83 7.96 -1.66 7.34
N LYS A 84 8.22 -2.79 6.66
CA LYS A 84 7.88 -2.94 5.24
C LYS A 84 6.37 -2.88 5.00
N SER A 85 5.58 -3.45 5.92
CA SER A 85 4.12 -3.40 5.87
C SER A 85 3.60 -1.98 6.04
N ILE A 86 4.20 -1.20 6.95
CA ILE A 86 3.89 0.22 7.14
C ILE A 86 4.22 1.01 5.87
N VAL A 87 5.41 0.84 5.30
CA VAL A 87 5.81 1.55 4.06
C VAL A 87 4.95 1.14 2.87
N LYS A 88 4.43 -0.09 2.83
CA LYS A 88 3.52 -0.54 1.76
C LYS A 88 2.08 -0.05 1.95
N ARG A 89 1.62 0.07 3.19
CA ARG A 89 0.31 0.67 3.52
C ARG A 89 0.35 2.19 3.32
N SER A 90 1.46 2.82 3.71
CA SER A 90 1.74 4.24 3.48
C SER A 90 1.93 4.49 1.99
N ASN A 91 1.30 5.54 1.47
CA ASN A 91 1.59 6.02 0.12
C ASN A 91 2.72 7.07 0.10
N ASN A 92 3.21 7.46 1.27
CA ASN A 92 4.13 8.58 1.51
C ASN A 92 5.60 8.16 1.61
N PHE A 93 5.89 6.86 1.72
CA PHE A 93 7.25 6.34 1.85
C PHE A 93 7.62 5.42 0.68
N VAL A 94 8.92 5.34 0.42
CA VAL A 94 9.49 4.43 -0.57
C VAL A 94 10.81 3.86 -0.08
N TYR A 95 11.05 2.58 -0.37
CA TYR A 95 12.37 1.98 -0.21
C TYR A 95 13.25 2.29 -1.41
N LYS A 96 14.42 2.88 -1.16
CA LYS A 96 15.51 3.07 -2.11
C LYS A 96 16.71 2.25 -1.66
N GLY A 97 16.78 1.00 -2.11
CA GLY A 97 17.69 0.01 -1.55
C GLY A 97 17.32 -0.30 -0.09
N MET A 98 18.28 -0.16 0.83
CA MET A 98 18.07 -0.35 2.27
C MET A 98 17.57 0.92 2.97
N LYS A 99 17.38 2.01 2.25
CA LYS A 99 16.98 3.30 2.79
C LYS A 99 15.49 3.53 2.61
N ILE A 100 14.85 4.14 3.60
CA ILE A 100 13.47 4.62 3.53
C ILE A 100 13.54 6.13 3.33
N GLU A 101 12.87 6.60 2.29
CA GLU A 101 12.78 8.01 1.92
C GLU A 101 11.31 8.39 1.75
N ARG A 102 10.98 9.68 1.90
CA ARG A 102 9.65 10.18 1.52
C ARG A 102 9.49 10.08 0.01
N ARG A 103 8.33 9.63 -0.44
CA ARG A 103 7.96 9.65 -1.86
C ARG A 103 7.80 11.12 -2.27
N ARG A 104 8.62 11.56 -3.22
CA ARG A 104 8.53 12.87 -3.87
C ARG A 104 7.58 12.80 -5.06
#